data_AF-A0A517M3I3-F1
#
_entry.id   AF-A0A517M3I3-F1
#
_cell.length_a   1.000
_cell.length_b   1.000
_cell.length_c   1.000
_cell.angle_alpha   90.00
_cell.angle_beta   90.00
_cell.angle_gamma   90.00
#
_symmetry.space_group_name_H-M   'P 1'
#
loop_
_entity.id
_entity.type
_entity.pdbx_description
1 polymer ?
#
loop_
_entity_poly.entity_id
_entity_poly.type
_entity_poly.pdbx_seq_one_letter_code
_entity_poly.pdbx_strand_id
1 'polypeptide(L)'
;MYFEDPMPFDCQCGHRGHYPISELVSLNSQCTACGFSLKSLGRSIQQTLNVSHACSKIAVIAVELELQWMVEFDDPELEQLRTVADFAGLLAAKAAELSPAEALDVVLDKLAAHEADGGESISAESRLRELFRVC
;
A
#
# COMPACT_ATOMS: atom_id res chain seq x y z
N MET A 1 7.51 0.65 12.45
CA MET A 1 7.60 -0.23 13.64
C MET A 1 8.84 -1.09 13.48
N TYR A 2 9.69 -1.15 14.50
CA TYR A 2 10.91 -1.96 14.48
C TYR A 2 10.79 -3.00 15.59
N PHE A 3 10.85 -4.28 15.22
CA PHE A 3 10.98 -5.36 16.21
C PHE A 3 12.46 -5.53 16.55
N GLU A 4 12.77 -5.63 17.84
CA GLU A 4 14.09 -6.07 18.27
C GLU A 4 14.31 -7.52 17.84
N ASP A 5 15.47 -7.83 17.27
CA ASP A 5 15.82 -9.17 16.79
C ASP A 5 17.21 -9.56 17.34
N PRO A 6 17.31 -10.58 18.21
CA PRO A 6 16.25 -11.48 18.69
C PRO A 6 15.29 -10.81 19.68
N MET A 7 13.99 -11.10 19.54
CA MET A 7 12.92 -10.47 20.31
C MET A 7 12.89 -10.99 21.75
N PRO A 8 13.01 -10.12 22.77
CA PRO A 8 12.80 -10.52 24.15
C PRO A 8 11.31 -10.81 24.40
N PHE A 9 11.00 -11.96 25.00
CA PHE A 9 9.63 -12.33 25.35
C PHE A 9 9.56 -13.11 26.66
N ASP A 10 8.64 -12.70 27.53
CA ASP A 10 8.31 -13.39 28.78
C ASP A 10 7.26 -14.47 28.51
N CYS A 11 7.68 -15.73 28.58
CA CYS A 11 6.77 -16.85 28.44
C CYS A 11 5.83 -16.93 29.67
N GLN A 12 4.64 -17.51 29.49
CA GLN A 12 3.70 -17.77 30.57
C GLN A 12 4.26 -18.59 31.75
N CYS A 13 5.34 -19.35 31.53
CA CYS A 13 6.02 -20.09 32.61
C CYS A 13 6.96 -19.22 33.45
N GLY A 14 7.07 -17.92 33.16
CA GLY A 14 7.99 -16.98 33.82
C GLY A 14 9.41 -16.97 33.24
N HIS A 15 9.71 -17.80 32.22
CA HIS A 15 10.99 -17.75 31.52
C HIS A 15 11.03 -16.58 30.52
N ARG A 16 12.04 -15.72 30.66
CA ARG A 16 12.38 -14.70 29.66
C ARG A 16 13.37 -15.27 28.66
N GLY A 17 12.93 -15.41 27.41
CA GLY A 17 13.78 -15.86 26.30
C GLY A 17 14.01 -14.76 25.26
N HIS A 18 14.99 -14.97 24.39
CA HIS A 18 15.21 -14.15 23.20
C HIS A 18 15.01 -15.03 21.97
N TYR A 19 14.09 -14.65 21.09
CA TYR A 19 13.65 -15.49 19.98
C TYR A 19 13.85 -14.75 18.67
N PRO A 20 14.58 -15.34 17.69
CA PRO A 20 14.74 -14.73 16.38
C PRO A 20 13.39 -14.45 15.73
N ILE A 21 13.22 -13.27 15.13
CA ILE A 21 11.98 -12.90 14.45
C ILE A 21 11.66 -13.90 13.34
N SER A 22 12.67 -14.33 12.58
CA SER A 22 12.54 -15.32 11.51
C SER A 22 11.96 -16.65 11.98
N GLU A 23 12.31 -17.10 13.18
CA GLU A 23 11.75 -18.32 13.78
C GLU A 23 10.33 -18.09 14.28
N LEU A 24 10.06 -16.96 14.95
CA LEU A 24 8.72 -16.63 15.45
C LEU A 24 7.72 -16.57 14.31
N VAL A 25 8.07 -15.91 13.19
CA VAL A 25 7.22 -15.85 12.00
C VAL A 25 7.16 -17.16 11.23
N SER A 26 8.04 -18.14 11.48
CA SER A 26 7.88 -19.50 10.95
C SER A 26 6.73 -20.27 11.63
N LEU A 27 6.22 -19.75 12.76
CA LEU A 27 5.19 -20.35 13.60
C LEU A 27 5.58 -21.70 14.22
N ASN A 28 6.88 -22.03 14.24
CA ASN A 28 7.38 -23.27 14.85
C ASN A 28 8.09 -23.04 16.19
N SER A 29 8.30 -21.79 16.61
CA SER A 29 8.99 -21.47 17.86
C SER A 29 8.23 -21.94 19.10
N GLN A 30 9.00 -22.42 20.06
CA GLN A 30 8.54 -22.83 21.38
C GLN A 30 9.42 -22.17 22.43
N CYS A 31 8.87 -21.98 23.63
CA CYS A 31 9.65 -21.56 24.78
C CYS A 31 10.73 -22.60 25.08
N THR A 32 11.97 -22.14 25.20
CA THR A 32 13.15 -23.00 25.46
C THR A 32 13.09 -23.67 26.84
N ALA A 33 12.35 -23.12 27.80
CA ALA A 33 12.24 -23.68 29.15
C ALA A 33 11.10 -24.69 29.33
N CYS A 34 9.92 -24.45 28.74
CA CYS A 34 8.73 -25.27 29.00
C CYS A 34 8.08 -25.86 27.75
N GLY A 35 8.62 -25.61 26.54
CA GLY A 35 8.06 -26.08 25.28
C GLY A 35 6.74 -25.39 24.87
N PHE A 36 6.31 -24.35 25.60
CA PHE A 36 5.07 -23.62 25.27
C PHE A 36 5.16 -23.01 23.87
N SER A 37 4.13 -23.24 23.06
CA SER A 37 4.08 -22.75 21.67
C SER A 37 3.99 -21.22 21.61
N LEU A 38 4.90 -20.60 20.87
CA LEU A 38 4.92 -19.14 20.65
C LEU A 38 4.19 -18.71 19.37
N LYS A 39 3.36 -19.59 18.81
CA LYS A 39 2.59 -19.35 17.57
C LYS A 39 1.75 -18.07 17.60
N SER A 40 1.14 -17.72 18.74
CA SER A 40 0.32 -16.51 18.85
C SER A 40 1.16 -15.24 18.70
N LEU A 41 2.34 -15.20 19.35
CA LEU A 41 3.31 -14.13 19.19
C LEU A 41 3.78 -14.02 17.73
N GLY A 42 4.15 -15.15 17.12
CA GLY A 42 4.54 -15.23 15.72
C GLY A 42 3.48 -14.68 14.76
N ARG A 43 2.19 -15.01 14.98
CA ARG A 43 1.07 -14.47 14.17
C ARG A 43 0.90 -12.97 14.34
N SER A 44 1.03 -12.46 15.56
CA SER A 44 0.94 -11.02 15.84
C SER A 44 2.05 -10.24 15.10
N ILE A 45 3.28 -10.76 15.13
CA ILE A 45 4.41 -10.19 14.40
C ILE A 45 4.16 -10.25 12.88
N GLN A 46 3.75 -11.41 12.35
CA GLN A 46 3.40 -11.54 10.92
C GLN A 46 2.33 -10.53 10.49
N GLN A 47 1.26 -10.37 11.27
CA GLN A 47 0.20 -9.41 10.98
C GLN A 47 0.76 -7.99 10.94
N THR A 48 1.62 -7.62 11.89
CA THR A 48 2.23 -6.30 11.96
C THR A 48 3.16 -6.04 10.76
N LEU A 49 3.99 -7.02 10.39
CA LEU A 49 4.86 -6.95 9.21
C LEU A 49 4.04 -6.83 7.92
N ASN A 50 2.94 -7.59 7.79
CA ASN A 50 2.07 -7.54 6.63
C ASN A 50 1.36 -6.19 6.49
N VAL A 51 0.89 -5.60 7.60
CA VAL A 51 0.30 -4.25 7.60
C VAL A 51 1.36 -3.23 7.18
N SER A 52 2.57 -3.28 7.74
CA SER A 52 3.66 -2.37 7.35
C SER A 52 4.02 -2.47 5.87
N HIS A 53 4.04 -3.69 5.33
CA HIS A 53 4.35 -3.93 3.92
C HIS A 53 3.22 -3.44 3.00
N ALA A 54 1.95 -3.65 3.39
CA ALA A 54 0.80 -3.13 2.67
C ALA A 54 0.80 -1.60 2.65
N CYS A 55 1.02 -0.95 3.80
CA CYS A 55 1.12 0.51 3.89
C CYS A 55 2.28 1.06 3.03
N SER A 56 3.43 0.39 3.00
CA SER A 56 4.57 0.80 2.16
C SER A 56 4.23 0.71 0.65
N LYS A 57 3.52 -0.33 0.23
CA LYS A 57 3.06 -0.45 -1.17
C LYS A 57 2.01 0.59 -1.52
N ILE A 58 1.09 0.88 -0.60
CA ILE A 58 0.10 1.94 -0.76
C ILE A 58 0.80 3.29 -0.93
N ALA A 59 1.81 3.60 -0.11
CA ALA A 59 2.58 4.83 -0.22
C ALA A 59 3.29 4.96 -1.58
N VAL A 60 3.89 3.87 -2.08
CA VAL A 60 4.49 3.86 -3.43
C VAL A 60 3.44 4.12 -4.52
N ILE A 61 2.28 3.47 -4.43
CA ILE A 61 1.20 3.69 -5.41
C ILE A 61 0.66 5.13 -5.33
N ALA A 62 0.48 5.68 -4.12
CA ALA A 62 0.04 7.06 -3.92
C ALA A 62 1.01 8.05 -4.57
N VAL A 63 2.32 7.91 -4.34
CA VAL A 63 3.35 8.76 -4.97
C VAL A 63 3.34 8.63 -6.49
N GLU A 64 3.20 7.41 -7.04
CA GLU A 64 3.09 7.24 -8.49
C GLU A 64 1.82 7.89 -9.06
N LEU A 65 0.71 7.86 -8.32
CA LEU A 65 -0.54 8.51 -8.73
C LEU A 65 -0.46 10.04 -8.62
N GLU A 66 0.27 10.60 -7.66
CA GLU A 66 0.58 12.03 -7.61
C GLU A 66 1.42 12.46 -8.81
N LEU A 67 2.55 11.76 -9.03
CA LEU A 67 3.49 12.08 -10.10
C LEU A 67 2.89 11.89 -11.48
N GLN A 68 2.09 10.84 -11.66
CA GLN A 68 1.50 10.55 -12.95
C GLN A 68 0.15 11.25 -13.07
N TRP A 69 -0.81 11.04 -12.19
CA TRP A 69 -2.20 11.41 -12.45
C TRP A 69 -2.65 12.71 -11.79
N MET A 70 -1.73 13.52 -11.24
CA MET A 70 -2.05 14.76 -10.51
C MET A 70 -3.09 14.56 -9.40
N VAL A 71 -3.15 13.36 -8.83
CA VAL A 71 -4.03 13.05 -7.69
C VAL A 71 -3.26 13.39 -6.43
N GLU A 72 -3.64 14.45 -5.71
CA GLU A 72 -2.98 14.84 -4.47
C GLU A 72 -3.55 14.08 -3.27
N PHE A 73 -2.66 13.50 -2.45
CA PHE A 73 -3.01 12.90 -1.17
C PHE A 73 -2.36 13.68 -0.03
N ASP A 74 -3.14 14.01 1.00
CA ASP A 74 -2.58 14.64 2.19
C ASP A 74 -2.01 13.58 3.15
N ASP A 75 -0.90 13.89 3.84
CA ASP A 75 -0.28 12.99 4.83
C ASP A 75 -1.29 12.42 5.86
N PRO A 76 -2.22 13.20 6.43
CA PRO A 76 -3.21 12.67 7.37
C PRO A 76 -4.19 11.67 6.75
N GLU A 77 -4.48 11.77 5.45
CA GLU A 77 -5.34 10.82 4.74
C GLU A 77 -4.62 9.48 4.57
N LEU A 78 -3.34 9.53 4.19
CA LEU A 78 -2.50 8.35 4.01
C LEU A 78 -2.22 7.64 5.35
N GLU A 79 -1.99 8.38 6.43
CA GLU A 79 -1.74 7.84 7.77
C GLU A 79 -2.92 7.04 8.34
N GLN A 80 -4.13 7.32 7.88
CA GLN A 80 -5.36 6.63 8.31
C GLN A 80 -5.59 5.31 7.58
N LEU A 81 -4.90 5.05 6.47
CA LEU A 81 -5.06 3.83 5.68
C LEU A 81 -4.53 2.62 6.45
N ARG A 82 -5.34 1.55 6.52
CA ARG A 82 -4.98 0.29 7.17
C ARG A 82 -5.06 -0.89 6.22
N THR A 83 -5.82 -0.75 5.14
CA THR A 83 -6.07 -1.79 4.15
C THR A 83 -6.01 -1.25 2.72
N VAL A 84 -5.88 -2.16 1.75
CA VAL A 84 -5.99 -1.84 0.33
C VAL A 84 -7.40 -1.31 -0.02
N ALA A 85 -8.43 -1.76 0.70
CA ALA A 85 -9.79 -1.27 0.50
C ALA A 85 -9.94 0.19 0.92
N ASP A 86 -9.29 0.60 2.02
CA ASP A 86 -9.29 2.01 2.46
C ASP A 86 -8.65 2.90 1.39
N PHE A 87 -7.52 2.46 0.82
CA PHE A 87 -6.83 3.19 -0.24
C PHE A 87 -7.67 3.29 -1.52
N ALA A 88 -8.31 2.19 -1.94
CA ALA A 88 -9.20 2.21 -3.10
C ALA A 88 -10.40 3.15 -2.90
N GLY A 89 -10.93 3.22 -1.67
CA GLY A 89 -11.99 4.17 -1.29
C GLY A 89 -11.52 5.63 -1.36
N LEU A 90 -10.34 5.93 -0.83
CA LEU A 90 -9.74 7.27 -0.88
C LEU A 90 -9.49 7.72 -2.33
N LEU A 91 -8.90 6.84 -3.15
CA LEU A 91 -8.66 7.12 -4.57
C LEU A 91 -9.97 7.41 -5.33
N ALA A 92 -11.02 6.64 -5.05
CA ALA A 92 -12.33 6.89 -5.67
C ALA A 92 -12.94 8.24 -5.24
N ALA A 93 -12.73 8.66 -3.99
CA ALA A 93 -13.17 9.97 -3.50
C ALA A 93 -12.40 11.10 -4.20
N LYS A 94 -11.06 11.03 -4.26
CA LYS A 94 -10.23 12.03 -4.96
C LYS A 94 -10.57 12.13 -6.45
N ALA A 95 -10.79 10.98 -7.11
CA ALA A 95 -11.19 10.96 -8.51
C ALA A 95 -12.56 11.62 -8.75
N ALA A 96 -13.46 11.62 -7.76
CA ALA A 96 -14.76 12.27 -7.86
C ALA A 96 -14.71 13.79 -7.63
N GLU A 97 -13.63 14.31 -7.05
CA GLU A 97 -13.41 15.75 -6.83
C GLU A 97 -12.86 16.46 -8.09
N LEU A 98 -12.28 15.70 -9.02
CA LEU A 98 -11.79 16.24 -10.29
C LEU A 98 -12.95 16.73 -11.15
N SER A 99 -12.89 17.99 -11.58
CA SER A 99 -13.80 18.49 -12.60
C SER A 99 -13.54 17.81 -13.95
N PRO A 100 -14.54 17.75 -14.85
CA PRO A 100 -14.35 17.21 -16.19
C PRO A 100 -13.21 17.88 -16.98
N ALA A 101 -12.97 19.17 -16.74
CA ALA A 101 -11.89 19.90 -17.39
C ALA A 101 -10.52 19.47 -16.87
N GLU A 102 -10.34 19.38 -15.55
CA GLU A 102 -9.10 18.91 -14.93
C GLU A 102 -8.78 17.47 -15.31
N ALA A 103 -9.80 16.59 -15.33
CA ALA A 103 -9.64 15.22 -15.76
C ALA A 103 -9.22 15.13 -17.25
N LEU A 104 -9.78 15.99 -18.10
CA LEU A 104 -9.41 16.05 -19.51
C LEU A 104 -7.96 16.52 -19.70
N ASP A 105 -7.53 17.54 -18.96
CA ASP A 105 -6.16 18.07 -19.03
C ASP A 105 -5.13 17.00 -18.64
N VAL A 106 -5.37 16.27 -17.54
CA VAL A 106 -4.51 15.15 -17.12
C VAL A 106 -4.42 14.07 -18.21
N VAL A 107 -5.54 13.72 -18.83
CA VAL A 107 -5.57 12.71 -19.89
C VAL A 107 -4.81 13.20 -21.13
N LEU A 108 -4.98 14.46 -21.53
CA LEU A 108 -4.28 15.03 -22.67
C LEU A 108 -2.76 15.08 -22.45
N ASP A 109 -2.31 15.46 -21.26
CA ASP A 109 -0.89 15.46 -20.89
C ASP A 109 -0.27 14.06 -20.96
N LYS A 110 -1.02 13.03 -20.53
CA LYS A 110 -0.54 11.63 -20.62
C LYS A 110 -0.54 11.07 -22.01
N LEU A 111 -1.51 11.44 -22.84
CA LEU A 111 -1.51 11.09 -24.25
C LEU A 111 -0.31 11.71 -24.96
N ALA A 112 -0.02 12.97 -24.69
CA ALA A 112 1.15 13.64 -25.25
C ALA A 112 2.47 12.99 -24.80
N ALA A 113 2.59 12.60 -23.52
CA ALA A 113 3.75 11.88 -23.00
C ALA A 113 3.92 10.49 -23.65
N HIS A 114 2.84 9.73 -23.80
CA HIS A 114 2.86 8.41 -24.44
C HIS A 114 3.27 8.49 -25.92
N GLU A 115 2.81 9.51 -26.65
CA GLU A 115 3.22 9.76 -28.03
C GLU A 115 4.71 10.15 -28.13
N ALA A 116 5.24 10.91 -27.17
CA ALA A 116 6.65 11.28 -27.11
C ALA A 116 7.59 10.09 -26.85
N ASP A 117 7.13 9.09 -26.10
CA ASP A 117 7.89 7.86 -25.80
C ASP A 117 7.83 6.81 -26.93
N GLY A 118 7.23 7.14 -28.08
CA GLY A 118 7.11 6.25 -29.23
C GLY A 118 5.98 5.23 -29.11
N GLY A 119 5.03 5.44 -28.20
CA GLY A 119 3.78 4.70 -28.16
C GLY A 119 2.94 4.96 -29.42
N GLU A 120 2.13 3.98 -29.83
CA GLU A 120 1.23 4.16 -30.98
C GLU A 120 0.32 5.39 -30.75
N SER A 121 0.34 6.32 -31.71
CA SER A 121 -0.52 7.50 -31.68
C SER A 121 -1.98 7.08 -31.58
N ILE A 122 -2.71 7.59 -30.59
CA ILE A 122 -4.16 7.40 -30.55
C ILE A 122 -4.73 8.27 -31.67
N SER A 123 -5.15 7.63 -32.77
CA SER A 123 -5.74 8.31 -33.93
C SER A 123 -6.74 9.39 -33.52
N ALA A 124 -6.74 10.54 -34.21
CA ALA A 124 -7.71 11.63 -34.00
C ALA A 124 -9.18 11.19 -34.13
N GLU A 125 -9.43 10.00 -34.70
CA GLU A 125 -10.73 9.33 -34.82
C GLU A 125 -11.04 8.33 -33.67
N SER A 126 -10.19 8.27 -32.65
CA SER A 126 -10.38 7.37 -31.51
C SER A 126 -11.64 7.73 -30.71
N ARG A 127 -12.47 6.70 -30.47
CA ARG A 127 -13.68 6.73 -29.64
C ARG A 127 -13.47 7.28 -28.22
N LEU A 128 -12.22 7.39 -27.76
CA LEU A 128 -11.90 8.03 -26.49
C LEU A 128 -12.32 9.51 -26.45
N ARG A 129 -12.26 10.24 -27.58
CA ARG A 129 -12.76 11.63 -27.64
C ARG A 129 -14.29 11.74 -27.54
N GLU A 130 -15.04 10.70 -27.93
CA GLU A 130 -16.50 10.69 -27.80
C GLU A 130 -16.94 10.53 -26.34
N LEU A 131 -16.13 9.87 -25.50
CA LEU A 131 -16.37 9.73 -24.06
C LEU A 131 -16.25 11.07 -23.31
N PHE A 132 -15.40 11.99 -23.78
CA PHE A 132 -15.21 13.33 -23.17
C PHE A 132 -16.08 14.44 -23.79
N ARG A 133 -16.92 14.13 -24.80
CA ARG A 133 -17.86 15.10 -25.41
C ARG A 133 -19.22 15.18 -24.72
N VAL A 134 -19.44 14.39 -23.67
CA VAL A 134 -20.67 14.42 -22.87
C VAL A 134 -20.41 15.18 -21.58
N CYS A 135 -20.20 16.49 -21.70
CA CYS A 135 -20.34 17.49 -20.64
C CYS A 135 -20.96 18.74 -21.27
#